data_AF-A0A922A9M0-F1
#
_entry.id   AF-A0A922A9M0-F1
#
_cell.length_a   1.000
_cell.length_b   1.000
_cell.length_c   1.000
_cell.angle_alpha   90.00
_cell.angle_beta   90.00
_cell.angle_gamma   90.00
#
_symmetry.space_group_name_H-M   'P 1'
#
loop_
_entity.id
_entity.type
_entity.pdbx_description
1 polymer ?
#
loop_
_entity_poly.entity_id
_entity_poly.type
_entity_poly.pdbx_seq_one_letter_code
_entity_poly.pdbx_strand_id
1 'polypeptide(L)'
;MTSSMSFRALSSSSSSTVTSSWFYDVFLSFRGKDTRNTFIAHLHHALLQNGLHTYIDKDELRRGDEISPALLQAIENSRLSIIVLSENYASSTWCLDELLNILNCKETKQQIVLPIFYHVNPSEVRNQRGSFGEALAVCMGKFNEDMKKVQRWKTALQEVANLAGYELENGNESKFIKEIVQEVSRIVNSSYLNVAKYLVGMESRMQDIDLLLSIGMNDIRMVGIFGVGGIGKTTIAKKIYNSFFSQFDVHCFLKNVRETSNQVGGLVQMQNTLLNEILKASKCFDVGNVDRGVYELKRRLCSRRVLLILDDVDELVQLETLAGGCDWFGLGSRIIITTRDQNLLNNHKVDSKYEVKRLEHNEALELFSWHAFEEDKPIEDYVELSNQVIQYAEGLPLALTILGSDLRGQSINQWRSVLDKYKRIPSKNIR
;
A
#
# COMPACT_ATOMS: atom_id res chain seq x y z
N MET A 1 10.56 -34.69 -50.17
CA MET A 1 9.81 -33.53 -49.65
C MET A 1 9.10 -33.98 -48.38
N THR A 2 9.79 -33.90 -47.26
CA THR A 2 9.33 -34.33 -45.94
C THR A 2 9.28 -33.08 -45.07
N SER A 3 8.07 -32.60 -44.80
CA SER A 3 7.79 -31.45 -43.94
C SER A 3 7.82 -31.91 -42.49
N SER A 4 8.81 -31.46 -41.70
CA SER A 4 8.82 -31.62 -40.25
C SER A 4 8.09 -30.44 -39.62
N MET A 5 6.99 -30.73 -38.92
CA MET A 5 6.32 -29.77 -38.04
C MET A 5 7.12 -29.65 -36.75
N SER A 6 7.72 -28.47 -36.51
CA SER A 6 8.34 -28.13 -35.23
C SER A 6 7.26 -27.69 -34.24
N PHE A 7 7.10 -28.44 -33.14
CA PHE A 7 6.30 -28.03 -31.98
C PHE A 7 7.03 -26.91 -31.24
N ARG A 8 6.42 -25.71 -31.21
CA ARG A 8 6.81 -24.63 -30.29
C ARG A 8 6.23 -24.96 -28.91
N ALA A 9 7.11 -25.26 -27.95
CA ALA A 9 6.76 -25.26 -26.54
C ALA A 9 6.45 -23.81 -26.12
N LEU A 10 5.21 -23.53 -25.72
CA LEU A 10 4.89 -22.31 -24.99
C LEU A 10 5.39 -22.48 -23.56
N SER A 11 6.44 -21.74 -23.21
CA SER A 11 6.86 -21.53 -21.84
C SER A 11 5.76 -20.78 -21.09
N SER A 12 5.03 -21.51 -20.24
CA SER A 12 4.14 -20.95 -19.25
C SER A 12 4.95 -20.17 -18.23
N SER A 13 4.88 -18.84 -18.29
CA SER A 13 5.34 -17.96 -17.23
C SER A 13 4.43 -18.18 -16.00
N SER A 14 4.92 -18.95 -15.04
CA SER A 14 4.33 -19.01 -13.70
C SER A 14 4.46 -17.64 -13.05
N SER A 15 3.35 -16.88 -13.04
CA SER A 15 3.24 -15.67 -12.23
C SER A 15 3.15 -16.14 -10.78
N SER A 16 4.27 -16.10 -10.06
CA SER A 16 4.26 -16.26 -8.61
C SER A 16 3.54 -15.06 -8.01
N THR A 17 2.28 -15.27 -7.61
CA THR A 17 1.48 -14.30 -6.88
C THR A 17 2.11 -14.05 -5.52
N VAL A 18 2.93 -13.00 -5.44
CA VAL A 18 3.53 -12.54 -4.18
C VAL A 18 2.40 -11.98 -3.32
N THR A 19 1.96 -12.80 -2.37
CA THR A 19 1.41 -12.27 -1.13
C THR A 19 2.46 -11.31 -0.58
N SER A 20 2.22 -10.00 -0.60
CA SER A 20 3.21 -9.04 -0.08
C SER A 20 3.18 -9.07 1.45
N SER A 21 3.52 -10.21 2.06
CA SER A 21 4.00 -10.24 3.43
C SER A 21 5.45 -9.76 3.37
N TRP A 22 5.63 -8.45 3.46
CA TRP A 22 6.94 -7.88 3.67
C TRP A 22 7.61 -8.57 4.87
N PHE A 23 8.81 -9.10 4.68
CA PHE A 23 9.54 -9.80 5.73
C PHE A 23 10.22 -8.81 6.69
N TYR A 24 10.65 -7.66 6.16
CA TYR A 24 11.24 -6.56 6.92
C TYR A 24 10.31 -5.35 6.91
N ASP A 25 10.28 -4.62 8.03
CA ASP A 25 9.63 -3.31 8.10
C ASP A 25 10.50 -2.23 7.46
N VAL A 26 11.82 -2.31 7.63
CA VAL A 26 12.75 -1.27 7.18
C VAL A 26 14.00 -1.87 6.55
N PHE A 27 14.40 -1.36 5.39
CA PHE A 27 15.72 -1.53 4.79
C PHE A 27 16.56 -0.27 4.98
N LEU A 28 17.80 -0.41 5.47
CA LEU A 28 18.74 0.71 5.58
C LEU A 28 19.78 0.66 4.46
N SER A 29 19.75 1.63 3.54
CA SER A 29 20.85 1.89 2.60
C SER A 29 21.70 3.05 3.11
N PHE A 30 23.01 2.86 3.17
CA PHE A 30 23.94 3.85 3.72
C PHE A 30 25.36 3.58 3.22
N ARG A 31 26.24 4.56 3.41
CA ARG A 31 27.68 4.37 3.25
C ARG A 31 28.29 4.00 4.59
N GLY A 32 28.66 2.75 4.76
CA GLY A 32 29.11 2.27 6.06
C GLY A 32 30.51 2.70 6.45
N LYS A 33 31.38 3.07 5.49
CA LYS A 33 32.63 3.81 5.81
C LYS A 33 32.36 5.12 6.56
N ASP A 34 31.24 5.77 6.29
CA ASP A 34 30.93 7.09 6.84
C ASP A 34 30.13 6.97 8.15
N THR A 35 29.16 6.07 8.19
CA THR A 35 28.07 6.14 9.19
C THR A 35 27.79 4.85 9.97
N ARG A 36 28.43 3.72 9.62
CA ARG A 36 28.07 2.38 10.15
C ARG A 36 28.12 2.27 11.66
N ASN A 37 29.26 2.68 12.24
CA ASN A 37 29.52 2.54 13.67
C ASN A 37 29.10 3.77 14.49
N THR A 38 28.50 4.77 13.83
CA THR A 38 28.06 6.03 14.43
C THR A 38 26.54 6.14 14.25
N PHE A 39 26.07 7.01 13.36
CA PHE A 39 24.66 7.32 13.14
C PHE A 39 23.81 6.07 12.86
N ILE A 40 24.26 5.17 11.97
CA ILE A 40 23.50 3.99 11.56
C ILE A 40 23.38 2.98 12.70
N ALA A 41 24.44 2.77 13.49
CA ALA A 41 24.37 1.87 14.65
C ALA A 41 23.30 2.33 15.64
N HIS A 42 23.24 3.64 15.91
CA HIS A 42 22.25 4.23 16.81
C HIS A 42 20.83 4.20 16.21
N LEU A 43 20.68 4.54 14.93
CA LEU A 43 19.39 4.49 14.24
C LEU A 43 18.84 3.06 14.19
N HIS A 44 19.65 2.09 13.77
CA HIS A 44 19.28 0.68 13.73
C HIS A 44 18.87 0.15 15.12
N HIS A 45 19.65 0.46 16.15
CA HIS A 45 19.31 0.08 17.52
C HIS A 45 17.97 0.70 17.96
N ALA A 46 17.74 1.97 17.67
CA ALA A 46 16.51 2.65 18.05
C ALA A 46 15.28 2.11 17.30
N LEU A 47 15.41 1.75 16.02
CA LEU A 47 14.36 1.07 15.24
C LEU A 47 14.00 -0.29 15.86
N LEU A 48 15.01 -1.12 16.19
CA LEU A 48 14.79 -2.42 16.84
C LEU A 48 14.13 -2.30 18.21
N GLN A 49 14.53 -1.31 19.03
CA GLN A 49 13.90 -1.05 20.34
C GLN A 49 12.43 -0.67 20.23
N ASN A 50 11.99 -0.14 19.09
CA ASN A 50 10.59 0.17 18.82
C ASN A 50 9.86 -0.97 18.08
N GLY A 51 10.44 -2.17 18.07
CA GLY A 51 9.82 -3.38 17.51
C GLY A 51 9.81 -3.43 15.98
N LEU A 52 10.57 -2.57 15.30
CA LEU A 52 10.63 -2.53 13.84
C LEU A 52 11.67 -3.53 13.32
N HIS A 53 11.22 -4.52 12.55
CA HIS A 53 12.11 -5.52 11.98
C HIS A 53 12.95 -4.91 10.85
N THR A 54 14.18 -4.54 11.16
CA THR A 54 15.04 -3.75 10.28
C THR A 54 16.17 -4.60 9.70
N TYR A 55 16.33 -4.56 8.38
CA TYR A 55 17.49 -5.11 7.69
C TYR A 55 18.59 -4.05 7.56
N ILE A 56 19.81 -4.43 7.92
CA ILE A 56 21.03 -3.65 7.71
C ILE A 56 21.99 -4.51 6.90
N ASP A 57 22.58 -3.95 5.84
CA ASP A 57 23.60 -4.69 5.10
C ASP A 57 24.84 -4.90 5.98
N LYS A 58 25.11 -6.17 6.30
CA LYS A 58 26.23 -6.58 7.13
C LYS A 58 27.54 -6.68 6.33
N ASP A 59 27.48 -6.72 5.00
CA ASP A 59 28.53 -7.31 4.16
C ASP A 59 29.29 -6.32 3.25
N GLU A 60 29.34 -5.01 3.58
CA GLU A 60 30.21 -4.03 2.88
C GLU A 60 31.69 -4.46 2.72
N LEU A 61 32.12 -5.51 3.45
CA LEU A 61 33.49 -6.04 3.47
C LEU A 61 33.74 -7.20 2.49
N ARG A 62 32.75 -7.75 1.79
CA ARG A 62 33.01 -8.81 0.79
C ARG A 62 33.32 -8.19 -0.57
N ARG A 63 34.59 -8.32 -1.00
CA ARG A 63 35.08 -7.96 -2.33
C ARG A 63 34.34 -8.77 -3.41
N GLY A 64 33.40 -8.14 -4.09
CA GLY A 64 32.73 -8.61 -5.29
C GLY A 64 31.78 -7.53 -5.80
N ASP A 65 31.90 -7.15 -7.07
CA ASP A 65 31.24 -5.96 -7.66
C ASP A 65 29.73 -6.15 -7.99
N GLU A 66 29.09 -7.20 -7.46
CA GLU A 66 27.69 -7.54 -7.74
C GLU A 66 26.86 -7.69 -6.47
N ILE A 67 25.70 -7.01 -6.44
CA ILE A 67 24.72 -7.11 -5.36
C ILE A 67 24.30 -8.57 -5.20
N SER A 68 24.41 -9.10 -3.99
CA SER A 68 24.00 -10.48 -3.72
C SER A 68 22.48 -10.65 -3.97
N PRO A 69 22.02 -11.79 -4.50
CA PRO A 69 20.60 -12.08 -4.63
C PRO A 69 19.82 -11.95 -3.30
N ALA A 70 20.49 -12.23 -2.18
CA ALA A 70 19.92 -12.06 -0.84
C ALA A 70 19.66 -10.58 -0.49
N LEU A 71 20.54 -9.68 -0.90
CA LEU A 71 20.37 -8.24 -0.68
C LEU A 71 19.23 -7.68 -1.55
N LEU A 72 19.13 -8.09 -2.81
CA LEU A 72 17.99 -7.74 -3.67
C LEU A 72 16.67 -8.22 -3.06
N GLN A 73 16.63 -9.46 -2.58
CA GLN A 73 15.46 -9.98 -1.87
C GLN A 73 15.15 -9.21 -0.59
N ALA A 74 16.15 -8.75 0.15
CA ALA A 74 15.93 -7.93 1.34
C ALA A 74 15.29 -6.58 0.98
N ILE A 75 15.80 -5.89 -0.05
CA ILE A 75 15.21 -4.64 -0.57
C ILE A 75 13.76 -4.90 -1.00
N GLU A 76 13.56 -5.94 -1.81
CA GLU A 76 12.25 -6.30 -2.37
C GLU A 76 11.22 -6.71 -1.32
N ASN A 77 11.66 -7.28 -0.19
CA ASN A 77 10.80 -7.76 0.90
C ASN A 77 10.72 -6.77 2.07
N SER A 78 11.15 -5.52 1.89
CA SER A 78 11.06 -4.47 2.90
C SER A 78 9.89 -3.52 2.65
N ARG A 79 9.14 -3.13 3.69
CA ARG A 79 8.03 -2.16 3.55
C ARG A 79 8.50 -0.75 3.22
N LEU A 80 9.58 -0.34 3.85
CA LEU A 80 10.14 1.00 3.77
C LEU A 80 11.66 0.92 3.59
N SER A 81 12.20 1.76 2.73
CA SER A 81 13.64 1.91 2.52
C SER A 81 14.09 3.29 3.01
N ILE A 82 14.95 3.33 4.03
CA ILE A 82 15.63 4.55 4.47
C ILE A 82 16.97 4.64 3.76
N ILE A 83 17.20 5.78 3.10
CA ILE A 83 18.44 6.03 2.37
C ILE A 83 19.19 7.13 3.10
N VAL A 84 20.31 6.80 3.73
CA VAL A 84 21.16 7.77 4.44
C VAL A 84 22.26 8.25 3.50
N LEU A 85 22.02 9.43 2.94
CA LEU A 85 22.90 10.12 2.01
C LEU A 85 23.95 10.91 2.80
N SER A 86 25.15 10.35 2.92
CA SER A 86 26.35 11.00 3.47
C SER A 86 27.25 11.54 2.35
N GLU A 87 28.25 12.33 2.74
CA GLU A 87 29.18 13.01 1.81
C GLU A 87 29.81 12.05 0.78
N ASN A 88 30.25 10.87 1.21
CA ASN A 88 30.89 9.89 0.32
C ASN A 88 29.94 8.78 -0.16
N TYR A 89 28.62 8.93 -0.02
CA TYR A 89 27.65 7.91 -0.47
C TYR A 89 27.84 7.56 -1.95
N ALA A 90 27.95 8.58 -2.79
CA ALA A 90 28.14 8.43 -4.23
C ALA A 90 29.53 7.89 -4.66
N SER A 91 30.47 7.71 -3.73
CA SER A 91 31.77 7.08 -4.02
C SER A 91 31.69 5.55 -4.18
N SER A 92 30.53 4.96 -3.87
CA SER A 92 30.30 3.51 -3.81
C SER A 92 29.35 3.07 -4.90
N THR A 93 29.84 2.28 -5.86
CA THR A 93 28.99 1.64 -6.88
C THR A 93 27.89 0.79 -6.25
N TRP A 94 28.21 0.11 -5.15
CA TRP A 94 27.27 -0.70 -4.39
C TRP A 94 26.08 0.12 -3.89
N CYS A 95 26.33 1.26 -3.25
CA CYS A 95 25.27 2.14 -2.74
C CYS A 95 24.42 2.70 -3.90
N LEU A 96 25.04 3.03 -5.04
CA LEU A 96 24.33 3.52 -6.22
C LEU A 96 23.48 2.43 -6.90
N ASP A 97 23.94 1.19 -6.93
CA ASP A 97 23.19 0.05 -7.45
C ASP A 97 22.05 -0.34 -6.50
N GLU A 98 22.23 -0.27 -5.17
CA GLU A 98 21.14 -0.42 -4.20
C GLU A 98 20.05 0.64 -4.44
N LEU A 99 20.45 1.91 -4.60
CA LEU A 99 19.54 3.02 -4.86
C LEU A 99 18.67 2.76 -6.10
N LEU A 100 19.24 2.25 -7.19
CA LEU A 100 18.48 1.89 -8.39
C LEU A 100 17.44 0.81 -8.11
N ASN A 101 17.79 -0.20 -7.32
CA ASN A 101 16.86 -1.28 -6.97
C ASN A 101 15.74 -0.80 -6.04
N ILE A 102 16.05 0.09 -5.09
CA ILE A 102 15.07 0.71 -4.20
C ILE A 102 14.07 1.55 -5.00
N LEU A 103 14.54 2.38 -5.94
CA LEU A 103 13.63 3.19 -6.78
C LEU A 103 12.79 2.31 -7.72
N ASN A 104 13.36 1.23 -8.25
CA ASN A 104 12.58 0.24 -9.00
C ASN A 104 11.49 -0.42 -8.12
N CYS A 105 11.78 -0.74 -6.86
CA CYS A 105 10.78 -1.28 -5.92
C CYS A 105 9.72 -0.24 -5.53
N LYS A 106 10.10 1.04 -5.45
CA LYS A 106 9.15 2.14 -5.26
C LYS A 106 8.14 2.21 -6.41
N GLU A 107 8.59 2.09 -7.66
CA GLU A 107 7.71 2.12 -8.83
C GLU A 107 6.86 0.85 -8.97
N THR A 108 7.48 -0.33 -8.84
CA THR A 108 6.83 -1.62 -9.15
C THR A 108 6.05 -2.22 -7.98
N LYS A 109 6.49 -1.98 -6.74
CA LYS A 109 5.91 -2.57 -5.53
C LYS A 109 5.35 -1.54 -4.55
N GLN A 110 5.33 -0.26 -4.92
CA GLN A 110 4.85 0.84 -4.07
C GLN A 110 5.57 0.92 -2.72
N GLN A 111 6.84 0.51 -2.69
CA GLN A 111 7.69 0.61 -1.50
C GLN A 111 7.89 2.08 -1.12
N ILE A 112 7.81 2.39 0.18
CA ILE A 112 8.01 3.76 0.68
C ILE A 112 9.51 4.02 0.75
N VAL A 113 9.95 5.18 0.24
CA VAL A 113 11.35 5.58 0.26
C VAL A 113 11.49 6.86 1.08
N LEU A 114 12.36 6.82 2.09
CA LEU A 114 12.62 7.93 2.99
C LEU A 114 14.10 8.35 2.94
N PRO A 115 14.44 9.46 2.23
CA PRO A 115 15.79 9.96 2.26
C PRO A 115 16.11 10.71 3.56
N ILE A 116 17.30 10.46 4.09
CA ILE A 116 17.94 11.20 5.16
C ILE A 116 19.22 11.82 4.61
N PHE A 117 19.29 13.14 4.61
CA PHE A 117 20.45 13.90 4.18
C PHE A 117 21.35 14.15 5.41
N TYR A 118 22.41 13.36 5.54
CA TYR A 118 23.27 13.33 6.73
C TYR A 118 24.53 14.16 6.48
N HIS A 119 24.57 15.37 7.04
CA HIS A 119 25.62 16.38 6.81
C HIS A 119 25.87 16.70 5.33
N VAL A 120 24.83 16.58 4.50
CA VAL A 120 24.87 16.90 3.07
C VAL A 120 23.63 17.70 2.73
N ASN A 121 23.79 18.75 1.93
CA ASN A 121 22.65 19.55 1.49
C ASN A 121 21.88 18.80 0.37
N PRO A 122 20.54 18.67 0.42
CA PRO A 122 19.75 18.02 -0.63
C PRO A 122 19.98 18.59 -2.04
N SER A 123 20.30 19.89 -2.15
CA SER A 123 20.57 20.53 -3.44
C SER A 123 21.88 20.06 -4.08
N GLU A 124 22.87 19.67 -3.28
CA GLU A 124 24.13 19.09 -3.76
C GLU A 124 23.92 17.67 -4.29
N VAL A 125 23.09 16.87 -3.61
CA VAL A 125 22.67 15.55 -4.10
C VAL A 125 21.87 15.67 -5.40
N ARG A 126 20.90 16.59 -5.45
CA ARG A 126 20.00 16.79 -6.59
C ARG A 126 20.74 17.21 -7.86
N ASN A 127 21.72 18.10 -7.71
CA ASN A 127 22.47 18.66 -8.84
C ASN A 127 23.82 17.97 -9.06
N GLN A 128 24.19 17.02 -8.17
CA GLN A 128 25.47 16.33 -8.14
C GLN A 128 26.66 17.31 -8.19
N ARG A 129 26.66 18.30 -7.29
CA ARG A 129 27.69 19.34 -7.15
C ARG A 129 28.33 19.28 -5.75
N GLY A 130 29.32 20.13 -5.50
CA GLY A 130 30.02 20.17 -4.22
C GLY A 130 30.79 18.88 -3.94
N SER A 131 31.02 18.57 -2.66
CA SER A 131 31.76 17.38 -2.26
C SER A 131 31.05 16.08 -2.64
N PHE A 132 29.72 16.07 -2.66
CA PHE A 132 28.94 14.92 -3.14
C PHE A 132 29.18 14.64 -4.64
N GLY A 133 29.27 15.71 -5.45
CA GLY A 133 29.60 15.62 -6.88
C GLY A 133 31.03 15.10 -7.11
N GLU A 134 31.99 15.52 -6.29
CA GLU A 134 33.37 15.02 -6.34
C GLU A 134 33.44 13.52 -5.98
N ALA A 135 32.74 13.09 -4.94
CA ALA A 135 32.64 11.68 -4.56
C ALA A 135 32.05 10.83 -5.70
N LEU A 136 31.04 11.35 -6.40
CA LEU A 136 30.47 10.72 -7.58
C LEU A 136 31.46 10.65 -8.74
N ALA A 137 32.25 11.70 -8.98
CA ALA A 137 33.27 11.73 -10.03
C ALA A 137 34.39 10.71 -9.80
N VAL A 138 34.81 10.52 -8.54
CA VAL A 138 35.77 9.47 -8.15
C VAL A 138 35.23 8.07 -8.47
N CYS A 139 33.93 7.84 -8.29
CA CYS A 139 33.28 6.59 -8.67
C CYS A 139 33.24 6.43 -10.20
N MET A 140 32.88 7.49 -10.93
CA MET A 140 32.77 7.48 -12.40
C MET A 140 34.12 7.27 -13.11
N GLY A 141 35.23 7.77 -12.57
CA GLY A 141 36.56 7.60 -13.17
C GLY A 141 37.00 6.14 -13.34
N LYS A 142 36.34 5.20 -12.64
CA LYS A 142 36.56 3.75 -12.77
C LYS A 142 35.71 3.09 -13.86
N PHE A 143 34.72 3.78 -14.41
CA PHE A 143 33.68 3.25 -15.31
C PHE A 143 33.55 4.06 -16.61
N ASN A 144 34.67 4.54 -17.17
CA ASN A 144 34.67 5.33 -18.41
C ASN A 144 33.97 4.65 -19.61
N GLU A 145 33.74 3.33 -19.56
CA GLU A 145 33.15 2.54 -20.64
C GLU A 145 31.61 2.32 -20.50
N ASP A 146 30.99 2.55 -19.33
CA ASP A 146 29.54 2.32 -19.11
C ASP A 146 28.77 3.62 -18.81
N MET A 147 28.76 4.52 -19.80
CA MET A 147 28.05 5.80 -19.73
C MET A 147 26.55 5.67 -19.46
N LYS A 148 25.93 4.54 -19.85
CA LYS A 148 24.50 4.29 -19.62
C LYS A 148 24.21 4.04 -18.14
N LYS A 149 25.03 3.22 -17.47
CA LYS A 149 24.88 2.96 -16.03
C LYS A 149 25.11 4.23 -15.21
N VAL A 150 26.14 5.00 -15.56
CA VAL A 150 26.43 6.30 -14.94
C VAL A 150 25.25 7.27 -15.04
N GLN A 151 24.59 7.33 -16.20
CA GLN A 151 23.42 8.19 -16.37
C GLN A 151 22.23 7.74 -15.51
N ARG A 152 22.00 6.43 -15.38
CA ARG A 152 20.96 5.88 -14.49
C ARG A 152 21.19 6.28 -13.04
N TRP A 153 22.43 6.21 -12.55
CA TRP A 153 22.77 6.65 -11.19
C TRP A 153 22.51 8.15 -10.98
N LYS A 154 22.88 9.00 -11.94
CA LYS A 154 22.58 10.45 -11.86
C LYS A 154 21.09 10.72 -11.76
N THR A 155 20.29 10.07 -12.61
CA THR A 155 18.82 10.20 -12.57
C THR A 155 18.25 9.73 -11.23
N ALA A 156 18.74 8.61 -10.70
CA ALA A 156 18.31 8.07 -9.42
C ALA A 156 18.62 9.02 -8.24
N LEU A 157 19.83 9.60 -8.22
CA LEU A 157 20.23 10.60 -7.23
C LEU A 157 19.37 11.87 -7.31
N GLN A 158 19.02 12.31 -8.52
CA GLN A 158 18.12 13.42 -8.71
C GLN A 158 16.70 13.11 -8.22
N GLU A 159 16.17 11.92 -8.53
CA GLU A 159 14.85 11.48 -8.09
C GLU A 159 14.77 11.41 -6.57
N VAL A 160 15.71 10.72 -5.92
CA VAL A 160 15.70 10.57 -4.46
C VAL A 160 15.83 11.92 -3.74
N ALA A 161 16.60 12.85 -4.29
CA ALA A 161 16.73 14.21 -3.74
C ALA A 161 15.49 15.09 -3.97
N ASN A 162 14.54 14.67 -4.80
CA ASN A 162 13.25 15.34 -4.99
C ASN A 162 12.15 14.77 -4.07
N LEU A 163 12.39 13.65 -3.39
CA LEU A 163 11.46 13.10 -2.41
C LEU A 163 11.48 13.92 -1.12
N ALA A 164 10.36 13.92 -0.41
CA ALA A 164 10.31 14.49 0.94
C ALA A 164 11.18 13.65 1.87
N GLY A 165 12.16 14.28 2.50
CA GLY A 165 13.14 13.65 3.38
C GLY A 165 13.46 14.48 4.61
N TYR A 166 14.39 13.97 5.41
CA TYR A 166 14.86 14.63 6.63
C TYR A 166 16.31 15.06 6.47
N GLU A 167 16.63 16.27 6.92
CA GLU A 167 17.96 16.85 6.81
C GLU A 167 18.58 17.04 8.20
N LEU A 168 19.83 16.61 8.33
CA LEU A 168 20.65 16.82 9.52
C LEU A 168 21.94 17.55 9.12
N GLU A 169 21.90 18.88 9.12
CA GLU A 169 23.10 19.71 8.91
C GLU A 169 23.90 19.86 10.21
N ASN A 170 23.30 20.46 11.24
CA ASN A 170 23.90 20.67 12.56
C ASN A 170 22.84 20.43 13.65
N GLY A 171 23.04 19.48 14.56
CA GLY A 171 22.04 19.19 15.57
C GLY A 171 22.34 17.99 16.46
N ASN A 172 21.45 17.75 17.41
CA ASN A 172 21.53 16.60 18.30
C ASN A 172 21.03 15.33 17.57
N GLU A 173 21.96 14.48 17.15
CA GLU A 173 21.69 13.20 16.48
C GLU A 173 20.68 12.33 17.25
N SER A 174 20.76 12.29 18.58
CA SER A 174 19.82 11.48 19.39
C SER A 174 18.39 11.97 19.28
N LYS A 175 18.17 13.30 19.25
CA LYS A 175 16.85 13.88 19.05
C LYS A 175 16.34 13.59 17.65
N PHE A 176 17.21 13.77 16.65
CA PHE A 176 16.89 13.49 15.25
C PHE A 176 16.51 12.02 15.03
N ILE A 177 17.28 11.07 15.57
CA ILE A 177 16.97 9.64 15.50
C ILE A 177 15.61 9.34 16.14
N LYS A 178 15.27 9.95 17.29
CA LYS A 178 13.95 9.78 17.90
C LYS A 178 12.83 10.25 16.99
N GLU A 179 13.00 11.39 16.32
CA GLU A 179 12.02 11.93 15.36
C GLU A 179 11.85 10.98 14.16
N ILE A 180 12.96 10.49 13.58
CA ILE A 180 12.94 9.50 12.49
C ILE A 180 12.22 8.22 12.93
N VAL A 181 12.58 7.66 14.08
CA VAL A 181 11.99 6.41 14.56
C VAL A 181 10.50 6.58 14.84
N GLN A 182 10.07 7.70 15.40
CA GLN A 182 8.65 7.99 15.59
C GLN A 182 7.89 8.05 14.26
N GLU A 183 8.46 8.70 13.25
CA GLU A 183 7.83 8.76 11.93
C GLU A 183 7.81 7.39 11.25
N VAL A 184 8.90 6.64 11.31
CA VAL A 184 8.97 5.29 10.71
C VAL A 184 8.00 4.35 11.44
N SER A 185 7.94 4.39 12.77
CA SER A 185 6.96 3.63 13.54
C SER A 185 5.54 4.03 13.16
N ARG A 186 5.26 5.32 12.93
CA ARG A 186 3.96 5.77 12.42
C ARG A 186 3.69 5.14 11.06
N ILE A 187 4.60 5.27 10.10
CA ILE A 187 4.45 4.70 8.76
C ILE A 187 4.27 3.17 8.81
N VAL A 188 5.02 2.45 9.61
CA VAL A 188 4.91 0.99 9.68
C VAL A 188 3.62 0.55 10.39
N ASN A 189 3.22 1.26 11.45
CA ASN A 189 2.07 0.87 12.28
C ASN A 189 0.71 1.45 11.83
N SER A 190 0.67 2.59 11.13
CA SER A 190 -0.57 3.30 10.80
C SER A 190 -1.08 3.08 9.37
N SER A 191 -0.30 2.42 8.51
CA SER A 191 -0.43 2.64 7.07
C SER A 191 -1.09 1.52 6.28
N TYR A 192 -0.85 0.26 6.64
CA TYR A 192 -1.27 -0.85 5.79
C TYR A 192 -2.44 -1.60 6.43
N LEU A 193 -3.60 -1.45 5.80
CA LEU A 193 -4.78 -2.21 6.12
C LEU A 193 -4.61 -3.63 5.57
N ASN A 194 -4.97 -4.64 6.35
CA ASN A 194 -5.08 -6.00 5.83
C ASN A 194 -6.25 -6.06 4.83
N VAL A 195 -5.91 -6.19 3.54
CA VAL A 195 -6.85 -6.13 2.42
C VAL A 195 -7.62 -7.44 2.31
N ALA A 196 -6.98 -8.50 1.83
CA ALA A 196 -7.46 -9.87 1.77
C ALA A 196 -6.29 -10.83 1.54
N LYS A 197 -6.48 -12.12 1.83
CA LYS A 197 -5.44 -13.16 1.63
C LYS A 197 -5.10 -13.36 0.16
N TYR A 198 -6.12 -13.34 -0.71
CA TYR A 198 -5.98 -13.53 -2.16
C TYR A 198 -6.70 -12.37 -2.87
N LEU A 199 -6.02 -11.68 -3.79
CA LEU A 199 -6.51 -10.47 -4.47
C LEU A 199 -6.77 -10.71 -5.96
N VAL A 200 -7.63 -11.68 -6.25
CA VAL A 200 -7.99 -12.03 -7.63
C VAL A 200 -8.83 -10.93 -8.29
N GLY A 201 -8.50 -10.57 -9.52
CA GLY A 201 -9.25 -9.57 -10.31
C GLY A 201 -9.17 -8.14 -9.78
N MET A 202 -8.27 -7.85 -8.83
CA MET A 202 -8.18 -6.53 -8.22
C MET A 202 -7.58 -5.49 -9.19
N GLU A 203 -6.65 -5.89 -10.04
CA GLU A 203 -5.91 -4.97 -10.91
C GLU A 203 -6.81 -4.26 -11.93
N SER A 204 -7.73 -4.99 -12.57
CA SER A 204 -8.71 -4.41 -13.51
C SER A 204 -9.62 -3.39 -12.82
N ARG A 205 -10.06 -3.70 -11.60
CA ARG A 205 -10.90 -2.80 -10.77
C ARG A 205 -10.13 -1.56 -10.33
N MET A 206 -8.85 -1.71 -10.01
CA MET A 206 -7.98 -0.59 -9.65
C MET A 206 -7.74 0.35 -10.84
N GLN A 207 -7.59 -0.17 -12.07
CA GLN A 207 -7.45 0.65 -13.27
C GLN A 207 -8.70 1.52 -13.53
N ASP A 208 -9.89 0.94 -13.41
CA ASP A 208 -11.15 1.69 -13.54
C ASP A 208 -11.23 2.84 -12.51
N ILE A 209 -10.83 2.55 -11.27
CA ILE A 209 -10.93 3.50 -10.16
C ILE A 209 -9.84 4.58 -10.22
N ASP A 210 -8.64 4.24 -10.70
CA ASP A 210 -7.55 5.20 -10.85
C ASP A 210 -7.94 6.35 -11.78
N LEU A 211 -8.69 6.05 -12.84
CA LEU A 211 -9.28 7.07 -13.71
C LEU A 211 -10.27 7.98 -12.98
N LEU A 212 -11.15 7.41 -12.14
CA LEU A 212 -12.14 8.17 -11.38
C LEU A 212 -11.50 9.06 -10.31
N LEU A 213 -10.50 8.53 -9.61
CA LEU A 213 -9.75 9.28 -8.61
C LEU A 213 -8.85 10.33 -9.27
N SER A 214 -8.24 10.03 -10.41
CA SER A 214 -7.23 10.87 -11.08
C SER A 214 -6.22 11.46 -10.08
N ILE A 215 -5.51 10.57 -9.38
CA ILE A 215 -4.59 10.96 -8.31
C ILE A 215 -3.45 11.78 -8.91
N GLY A 216 -3.21 12.96 -8.34
CA GLY A 216 -2.22 13.94 -8.83
C GLY A 216 -2.86 15.18 -9.48
N MET A 217 -4.15 15.15 -9.81
CA MET A 217 -4.87 16.38 -10.18
C MET A 217 -5.11 17.25 -8.94
N ASN A 218 -5.01 18.58 -9.11
CA ASN A 218 -5.15 19.55 -8.03
C ASN A 218 -6.60 20.01 -7.81
N ASP A 219 -7.54 19.08 -7.92
CA ASP A 219 -8.98 19.25 -7.68
C ASP A 219 -9.42 18.46 -6.43
N ILE A 220 -10.68 18.60 -6.01
CA ILE A 220 -11.27 17.84 -4.90
C ILE A 220 -12.27 16.87 -5.51
N ARG A 221 -12.23 15.60 -5.12
CA ARG A 221 -13.17 14.58 -5.62
C ARG A 221 -13.74 13.70 -4.52
N MET A 222 -15.05 13.53 -4.57
CA MET A 222 -15.82 12.55 -3.82
C MET A 222 -16.25 11.42 -4.77
N VAL A 223 -15.81 10.20 -4.48
CA VAL A 223 -16.13 9.01 -5.27
C VAL A 223 -16.90 8.01 -4.42
N GLY A 224 -18.09 7.64 -4.88
CA GLY A 224 -18.92 6.61 -4.24
C GLY A 224 -18.70 5.25 -4.87
N ILE A 225 -18.25 4.26 -4.09
CA ILE A 225 -18.14 2.86 -4.47
C ILE A 225 -19.35 2.11 -3.93
N PHE A 226 -20.20 1.57 -4.82
CA PHE A 226 -21.43 0.91 -4.42
C PHE A 226 -21.64 -0.47 -5.05
N GLY A 227 -22.56 -1.24 -4.47
CA GLY A 227 -22.88 -2.59 -4.91
C GLY A 227 -23.40 -3.45 -3.77
N VAL A 228 -23.80 -4.68 -4.10
CA VAL A 228 -24.41 -5.63 -3.16
C VAL A 228 -23.48 -6.03 -2.00
N GLY A 229 -24.04 -6.64 -0.95
CA GLY A 229 -23.28 -7.23 0.14
C GLY A 229 -22.26 -8.26 -0.37
N GLY A 230 -21.08 -8.33 0.27
CA GLY A 230 -20.07 -9.34 -0.06
C GLY A 230 -19.34 -9.19 -1.41
N ILE A 231 -19.64 -8.15 -2.20
CA ILE A 231 -19.05 -7.92 -3.54
C ILE A 231 -17.57 -7.47 -3.50
N GLY A 232 -17.05 -7.05 -2.34
CA GLY A 232 -15.65 -6.62 -2.18
C GLY A 232 -15.39 -5.10 -2.12
N LYS A 233 -16.41 -4.26 -1.88
CA LYS A 233 -16.25 -2.79 -1.74
C LYS A 233 -15.17 -2.39 -0.73
N THR A 234 -15.26 -2.93 0.49
CA THR A 234 -14.29 -2.67 1.57
C THR A 234 -12.87 -3.12 1.17
N THR A 235 -12.75 -4.24 0.46
CA THR A 235 -11.47 -4.77 -0.02
C THR A 235 -10.83 -3.80 -1.03
N ILE A 236 -11.62 -3.30 -1.99
CA ILE A 236 -11.19 -2.28 -2.95
C ILE A 236 -10.75 -1.01 -2.20
N ALA A 237 -11.57 -0.51 -1.27
CA ALA A 237 -11.28 0.69 -0.50
C ALA A 237 -9.96 0.58 0.30
N LYS A 238 -9.70 -0.57 0.92
CA LYS A 238 -8.44 -0.85 1.61
C LYS A 238 -7.25 -0.87 0.65
N LYS A 239 -7.42 -1.45 -0.55
CA LYS A 239 -6.37 -1.46 -1.57
C LYS A 239 -6.03 -0.03 -2.03
N ILE A 240 -7.04 0.80 -2.29
CA ILE A 240 -6.86 2.22 -2.62
C ILE A 240 -6.13 2.94 -1.50
N TYR A 241 -6.55 2.77 -0.24
CA TYR A 241 -5.88 3.37 0.91
C TYR A 241 -4.39 3.02 0.89
N ASN A 242 -4.06 1.73 0.93
CA ASN A 242 -2.68 1.25 0.97
C ASN A 242 -1.82 1.71 -0.21
N SER A 243 -2.42 1.88 -1.40
CA SER A 243 -1.68 2.30 -2.60
C SER A 243 -1.38 3.79 -2.64
N PHE A 244 -2.17 4.64 -1.96
CA PHE A 244 -2.09 6.08 -2.16
C PHE A 244 -1.95 6.92 -0.90
N PHE A 245 -2.18 6.39 0.30
CA PHE A 245 -2.20 7.16 1.56
C PHE A 245 -0.94 8.01 1.78
N SER A 246 0.23 7.53 1.33
CA SER A 246 1.52 8.20 1.47
C SER A 246 1.65 9.48 0.65
N GLN A 247 0.78 9.68 -0.35
CA GLN A 247 0.78 10.86 -1.22
C GLN A 247 -0.04 12.05 -0.66
N PHE A 248 -0.66 11.88 0.51
CA PHE A 248 -1.56 12.84 1.14
C PHE A 248 -1.03 13.29 2.51
N ASP A 249 -1.26 14.56 2.85
CA ASP A 249 -0.81 15.14 4.12
C ASP A 249 -1.51 14.48 5.32
N VAL A 250 -2.80 14.21 5.10
CA VAL A 250 -3.73 13.58 6.03
C VAL A 250 -4.38 12.41 5.31
N HIS A 251 -4.42 11.25 5.96
CA HIS A 251 -5.14 10.10 5.48
C HIS A 251 -5.88 9.43 6.63
N CYS A 252 -7.08 8.91 6.37
CA CYS A 252 -7.84 8.18 7.38
C CYS A 252 -8.77 7.16 6.72
N PHE A 253 -8.82 5.95 7.29
CA PHE A 253 -9.78 4.92 6.94
C PHE A 253 -10.73 4.69 8.11
N LEU A 254 -11.95 5.20 8.00
CA LEU A 254 -13.02 4.95 8.96
C LEU A 254 -13.78 3.69 8.56
N LYS A 255 -13.47 2.59 9.22
CA LYS A 255 -14.12 1.28 9.01
C LYS A 255 -15.50 1.21 9.64
N ASN A 256 -16.39 0.42 9.07
CA ASN A 256 -17.70 0.06 9.63
C ASN A 256 -18.49 1.27 10.16
N VAL A 257 -18.66 2.31 9.34
CA VAL A 257 -19.32 3.57 9.71
C VAL A 257 -20.75 3.31 10.17
N ARG A 258 -21.50 2.49 9.45
CA ARG A 258 -22.84 2.03 9.85
C ARG A 258 -22.87 1.44 11.24
N GLU A 259 -22.01 0.46 11.53
CA GLU A 259 -22.02 -0.24 12.82
C GLU A 259 -21.61 0.68 13.97
N THR A 260 -20.55 1.45 13.77
CA THR A 260 -19.97 2.26 14.83
C THR A 260 -20.81 3.50 15.13
N SER A 261 -21.44 4.12 14.12
CA SER A 261 -22.31 5.29 14.32
C SER A 261 -23.58 4.98 15.11
N ASN A 262 -24.07 3.74 15.05
CA ASN A 262 -25.21 3.26 15.82
C ASN A 262 -24.91 3.05 17.31
N GLN A 263 -23.64 3.13 17.72
CA GLN A 263 -23.26 3.05 19.13
C GLN A 263 -23.47 4.40 19.84
N VAL A 264 -23.68 4.37 21.16
CA VAL A 264 -23.83 5.60 21.96
C VAL A 264 -22.58 6.46 21.84
N GLY A 265 -22.71 7.65 21.25
CA GLY A 265 -21.58 8.55 21.00
C GLY A 265 -20.67 8.15 19.82
N GLY A 266 -21.11 7.21 18.97
CA GLY A 266 -20.31 6.65 17.87
C GLY A 266 -19.82 7.69 16.86
N LEU A 267 -20.67 8.65 16.48
CA LEU A 267 -20.27 9.74 15.58
C LEU A 267 -19.18 10.64 16.20
N VAL A 268 -19.31 10.97 17.49
CA VAL A 268 -18.28 11.73 18.22
C VAL A 268 -16.96 10.97 18.27
N GLN A 269 -17.02 9.66 18.50
CA GLN A 269 -15.84 8.79 18.49
C GLN A 269 -15.14 8.80 17.13
N MET A 270 -15.89 8.74 16.02
CA MET A 270 -15.32 8.81 14.67
C MET A 270 -14.71 10.16 14.36
N GLN A 271 -15.38 11.26 14.73
CA GLN A 271 -14.83 12.61 14.56
C GLN A 271 -13.54 12.77 15.35
N ASN A 272 -13.49 12.30 16.60
CA ASN A 272 -12.27 12.30 17.40
C ASN A 272 -11.17 11.44 16.75
N THR A 273 -11.52 10.26 16.22
CA THR A 273 -10.57 9.40 15.47
C THR A 273 -9.97 10.15 14.29
N LEU A 274 -10.80 10.76 13.45
CA LEU A 274 -10.35 11.54 12.29
C LEU A 274 -9.52 12.77 12.71
N LEU A 275 -9.92 13.47 13.77
CA LEU A 275 -9.18 14.63 14.29
C LEU A 275 -7.81 14.25 14.86
N ASN A 276 -7.71 13.10 15.52
CA ASN A 276 -6.44 12.59 16.04
C ASN A 276 -5.48 12.22 14.89
N GLU A 277 -5.98 11.63 13.81
CA GLU A 277 -5.19 11.36 12.59
C GLU A 277 -4.71 12.66 11.92
N ILE A 278 -5.56 13.70 11.85
CA ILE A 278 -5.17 15.02 11.32
C ILE A 278 -4.08 15.67 12.18
N LEU A 279 -4.19 15.52 13.49
CA LEU A 279 -3.34 16.22 14.45
C LEU A 279 -1.97 15.58 14.61
N LYS A 280 -1.80 14.30 14.29
CA LYS A 280 -0.54 13.54 14.47
C LYS A 280 0.10 13.76 15.86
N ALA A 281 -0.69 14.12 16.88
CA ALA A 281 -0.20 14.71 18.12
C ALA A 281 -0.51 13.87 19.36
N SER A 282 0.40 13.96 20.32
CA SER A 282 0.52 13.26 21.61
C SER A 282 -0.61 13.48 22.63
N LYS A 283 -1.75 14.05 22.23
CA LYS A 283 -2.94 14.19 23.08
C LYS A 283 -4.21 13.82 22.31
N CYS A 284 -5.06 13.03 22.97
CA CYS A 284 -6.39 12.69 22.47
C CYS A 284 -7.25 13.95 22.40
N PHE A 285 -7.68 14.33 21.20
CA PHE A 285 -8.65 15.39 20.99
C PHE A 285 -10.05 14.86 21.29
N ASP A 286 -10.81 15.60 22.09
CA ASP A 286 -12.20 15.29 22.37
C ASP A 286 -13.09 16.50 22.02
N VAL A 287 -13.92 16.34 21.00
CA VAL A 287 -14.89 17.34 20.57
C VAL A 287 -16.03 17.48 21.58
N GLY A 288 -16.34 16.43 22.36
CA GLY A 288 -17.45 16.36 23.30
C GLY A 288 -18.85 16.26 22.67
N ASN A 289 -19.07 16.84 21.48
CA ASN A 289 -20.32 16.71 20.72
C ASN A 289 -20.10 16.81 19.20
N VAL A 290 -21.13 16.40 18.45
CA VAL A 290 -21.08 16.26 16.98
C VAL A 290 -20.88 17.61 16.28
N ASP A 291 -21.60 18.65 16.68
CA ASP A 291 -21.55 19.98 16.03
C ASP A 291 -20.16 20.61 16.15
N ARG A 292 -19.54 20.49 17.33
CA ARG A 292 -18.17 20.92 17.55
C ARG A 292 -17.19 20.11 16.72
N GLY A 293 -17.41 18.80 16.56
CA GLY A 293 -16.61 17.96 15.69
C GLY A 293 -16.70 18.34 14.22
N VAL A 294 -17.91 18.63 13.72
CA VAL A 294 -18.15 19.15 12.37
C VAL A 294 -17.35 20.43 12.12
N TYR A 295 -17.45 21.39 13.03
CA TYR A 295 -16.75 22.66 12.92
C TYR A 295 -15.22 22.47 12.93
N GLU A 296 -14.69 21.64 13.84
CA GLU A 296 -13.27 21.37 13.96
C GLU A 296 -12.70 20.63 12.75
N LEU A 297 -13.43 19.64 12.21
CA LEU A 297 -13.05 18.91 11.00
C LEU A 297 -12.96 19.86 9.81
N LYS A 298 -14.04 20.61 9.53
CA LYS A 298 -14.08 21.57 8.42
C LYS A 298 -12.92 22.57 8.49
N ARG A 299 -12.68 23.16 9.67
CA ARG A 299 -11.62 24.16 9.86
C ARG A 299 -10.22 23.60 9.63
N ARG A 300 -9.99 22.31 9.92
CA ARG A 300 -8.65 21.69 9.86
C ARG A 300 -8.35 21.00 8.54
N LEU A 301 -9.39 20.55 7.83
CA LEU A 301 -9.27 19.84 6.56
C LEU A 301 -9.19 20.79 5.36
N CYS A 302 -9.75 22.01 5.46
CA CYS A 302 -9.94 22.91 4.31
C CYS A 302 -8.65 23.39 3.63
N SER A 303 -7.49 23.26 4.28
CA SER A 303 -6.19 23.68 3.75
C SER A 303 -5.21 22.54 3.54
N ARG A 304 -5.65 21.28 3.61
CA ARG A 304 -4.78 20.11 3.53
C ARG A 304 -5.19 19.20 2.38
N ARG A 305 -4.22 18.45 1.85
CA ARG A 305 -4.48 17.40 0.88
C ARG A 305 -4.84 16.11 1.63
N VAL A 306 -6.11 15.68 1.52
CA VAL A 306 -6.70 14.64 2.37
C VAL A 306 -7.09 13.41 1.56
N LEU A 307 -6.75 12.21 2.04
CA LEU A 307 -7.34 10.94 1.61
C LEU A 307 -8.26 10.42 2.71
N LEU A 308 -9.57 10.56 2.53
CA LEU A 308 -10.56 10.08 3.50
C LEU A 308 -11.35 8.92 2.91
N ILE A 309 -11.39 7.79 3.61
CA ILE A 309 -12.24 6.65 3.24
C ILE A 309 -13.27 6.39 4.33
N LEU A 310 -14.55 6.44 3.97
CA LEU A 310 -15.69 6.11 4.81
C LEU A 310 -16.27 4.77 4.34
N ASP A 311 -16.07 3.72 5.14
CA ASP A 311 -16.46 2.36 4.76
C ASP A 311 -17.79 1.93 5.40
N ASP A 312 -18.67 1.35 4.60
CA ASP A 312 -20.01 0.85 4.95
C ASP A 312 -20.91 1.96 5.52
N VAL A 313 -21.16 3.01 4.74
CA VAL A 313 -22.08 4.10 5.08
C VAL A 313 -23.50 3.74 4.63
N ASP A 314 -24.50 3.97 5.48
CA ASP A 314 -25.91 3.71 5.18
C ASP A 314 -26.87 4.87 5.46
N GLU A 315 -26.41 5.95 6.11
CA GLU A 315 -27.25 7.12 6.40
C GLU A 315 -26.60 8.44 5.99
N LEU A 316 -27.42 9.41 5.54
CA LEU A 316 -26.92 10.70 5.07
C LEU A 316 -26.27 11.51 6.20
N VAL A 317 -26.80 11.41 7.43
CA VAL A 317 -26.26 12.10 8.61
C VAL A 317 -24.80 11.71 8.89
N GLN A 318 -24.40 10.47 8.58
CA GLN A 318 -23.02 10.01 8.72
C GLN A 318 -22.10 10.80 7.78
N LEU A 319 -22.52 11.04 6.54
CA LEU A 319 -21.74 11.82 5.56
C LEU A 319 -21.69 13.30 5.93
N GLU A 320 -22.82 13.88 6.31
CA GLU A 320 -22.92 15.29 6.72
C GLU A 320 -22.05 15.61 7.94
N THR A 321 -21.88 14.64 8.85
CA THR A 321 -21.12 14.83 10.10
C THR A 321 -19.63 14.50 9.99
N LEU A 322 -19.23 13.62 9.05
CA LEU A 322 -17.85 13.14 8.90
C LEU A 322 -17.10 13.75 7.72
N ALA A 323 -17.78 14.03 6.60
CA ALA A 323 -17.15 14.52 5.38
C ALA A 323 -17.76 15.83 4.85
N GLY A 324 -19.00 16.15 5.20
CA GLY A 324 -19.66 17.38 4.74
C GLY A 324 -19.65 17.51 3.21
N GLY A 325 -19.34 18.69 2.68
CA GLY A 325 -19.20 18.93 1.24
C GLY A 325 -17.74 19.06 0.80
N CYS A 326 -17.50 19.22 -0.50
CA CYS A 326 -16.15 19.47 -1.04
C CYS A 326 -15.49 20.73 -0.44
N ASP A 327 -16.28 21.67 0.10
CA ASP A 327 -15.79 22.88 0.78
C ASP A 327 -15.07 22.60 2.12
N TRP A 328 -15.11 21.36 2.61
CA TRP A 328 -14.36 20.95 3.81
C TRP A 328 -12.90 20.65 3.54
N PHE A 329 -12.49 20.47 2.28
CA PHE A 329 -11.18 19.89 1.94
C PHE A 329 -10.32 20.86 1.14
N GLY A 330 -8.99 20.73 1.27
CA GLY A 330 -8.04 21.43 0.43
C GLY A 330 -7.89 20.79 -0.95
N LEU A 331 -7.29 21.52 -1.89
CA LEU A 331 -7.04 21.03 -3.26
C LEU A 331 -6.21 19.74 -3.27
N GLY A 332 -6.48 18.88 -4.24
CA GLY A 332 -5.85 17.56 -4.38
C GLY A 332 -6.44 16.48 -3.47
N SER A 333 -7.49 16.76 -2.71
CA SER A 333 -8.12 15.81 -1.79
C SER A 333 -9.00 14.78 -2.50
N ARG A 334 -9.04 13.56 -1.94
CA ARG A 334 -9.82 12.42 -2.42
C ARG A 334 -10.63 11.83 -1.27
N ILE A 335 -11.94 11.78 -1.44
CA ILE A 335 -12.87 11.24 -0.46
C ILE A 335 -13.58 10.06 -1.11
N ILE A 336 -13.55 8.91 -0.45
CA ILE A 336 -14.10 7.67 -0.97
C ILE A 336 -15.15 7.17 0.02
N ILE A 337 -16.35 6.89 -0.49
CA ILE A 337 -17.46 6.40 0.31
C ILE A 337 -17.82 5.02 -0.20
N THR A 338 -17.82 3.99 0.67
CA THR A 338 -18.38 2.68 0.30
C THR A 338 -19.78 2.55 0.87
N THR A 339 -20.73 2.09 0.05
CA THR A 339 -22.13 1.91 0.48
C THR A 339 -22.83 0.81 -0.31
N ARG A 340 -23.97 0.32 0.19
CA ARG A 340 -24.87 -0.53 -0.58
C ARG A 340 -25.94 0.29 -1.31
N ASP A 341 -26.16 1.54 -0.91
CA ASP A 341 -27.25 2.37 -1.41
C ASP A 341 -26.74 3.45 -2.38
N GLN A 342 -27.12 3.31 -3.65
CA GLN A 342 -26.80 4.31 -4.67
C GLN A 342 -27.52 5.65 -4.42
N ASN A 343 -28.70 5.64 -3.81
CA ASN A 343 -29.48 6.86 -3.55
C ASN A 343 -28.80 7.74 -2.50
N LEU A 344 -28.16 7.14 -1.51
CA LEU A 344 -27.33 7.86 -0.54
C LEU A 344 -26.27 8.73 -1.24
N LEU A 345 -25.59 8.18 -2.24
CA LEU A 345 -24.58 8.89 -3.04
C LEU A 345 -25.19 10.01 -3.90
N ASN A 346 -26.40 9.78 -4.44
CA ASN A 346 -27.14 10.80 -5.20
C ASN A 346 -27.51 11.99 -4.30
N ASN A 347 -28.04 11.70 -3.11
CA ASN A 347 -28.48 12.71 -2.15
C ASN A 347 -27.30 13.55 -1.64
N HIS A 348 -26.15 12.91 -1.42
CA HIS A 348 -24.92 13.59 -1.01
C HIS A 348 -24.19 14.31 -2.17
N LYS A 349 -24.62 14.10 -3.43
CA LYS A 349 -24.07 14.75 -4.63
C LYS A 349 -22.57 14.49 -4.85
N VAL A 350 -22.15 13.22 -4.74
CA VAL A 350 -20.77 12.83 -5.08
C VAL A 350 -20.45 13.07 -6.56
N ASP A 351 -19.18 13.35 -6.88
CA ASP A 351 -18.72 13.68 -8.24
C ASP A 351 -18.78 12.47 -9.19
N SER A 352 -18.38 11.30 -8.69
CA SER A 352 -18.30 10.07 -9.48
C SER A 352 -18.83 8.87 -8.68
N LYS A 353 -19.33 7.87 -9.40
CA LYS A 353 -19.87 6.64 -8.82
C LYS A 353 -19.29 5.43 -9.54
N TYR A 354 -18.86 4.43 -8.77
CA TYR A 354 -18.33 3.17 -9.27
C TYR A 354 -19.19 2.01 -8.75
N GLU A 355 -19.85 1.32 -9.66
CA GLU A 355 -20.57 0.08 -9.34
C GLU A 355 -19.59 -1.10 -9.40
N VAL A 356 -19.42 -1.79 -8.28
CA VAL A 356 -18.50 -2.93 -8.22
C VAL A 356 -19.09 -4.12 -8.97
N LYS A 357 -18.37 -4.56 -10.01
CA LYS A 357 -18.73 -5.73 -10.81
C LYS A 357 -18.38 -7.03 -10.10
N ARG A 358 -19.24 -8.03 -10.28
CA ARG A 358 -19.02 -9.43 -9.86
C ARG A 358 -17.74 -9.99 -10.49
N LEU A 359 -17.13 -10.97 -9.83
CA LEU A 359 -15.99 -11.69 -10.39
C LEU A 359 -16.44 -12.46 -11.64
N GLU A 360 -15.63 -12.40 -12.68
CA GLU A 360 -15.83 -13.25 -13.86
C GLU A 360 -15.60 -14.71 -13.50
N HIS A 361 -16.06 -15.64 -14.35
CA HIS A 361 -15.99 -17.07 -14.05
C HIS A 361 -14.57 -17.54 -13.70
N ASN A 362 -13.56 -17.11 -14.46
CA ASN A 362 -12.16 -17.47 -14.20
C ASN A 362 -11.63 -16.86 -12.90
N GLU A 363 -11.92 -15.58 -12.65
CA GLU A 363 -11.54 -14.91 -11.40
C GLU A 363 -12.20 -15.58 -10.18
N ALA A 364 -13.48 -15.96 -10.32
CA ALA A 364 -14.23 -16.63 -9.27
C ALA A 364 -13.68 -18.04 -8.99
N LEU A 365 -13.35 -18.79 -10.05
CA LEU A 365 -12.76 -20.12 -9.94
C LEU A 365 -11.39 -20.07 -9.26
N GLU A 366 -10.55 -19.11 -9.65
CA GLU A 366 -9.24 -18.91 -9.04
C GLU A 366 -9.37 -18.54 -7.55
N LEU A 367 -10.21 -17.56 -7.21
CA LEU A 367 -10.42 -17.16 -5.81
C LEU A 367 -10.91 -18.32 -4.94
N PHE A 368 -11.90 -19.06 -5.44
CA PHE A 368 -12.40 -20.25 -4.75
C PHE A 368 -11.31 -21.30 -4.56
N SER A 369 -10.53 -21.58 -5.61
CA SER A 369 -9.48 -22.60 -5.59
C SER A 369 -8.42 -22.29 -4.55
N TRP A 370 -8.02 -21.02 -4.43
CA TRP A 370 -7.08 -20.59 -3.40
C TRP A 370 -7.57 -20.87 -1.98
N HIS A 371 -8.88 -20.72 -1.74
CA HIS A 371 -9.48 -20.99 -0.42
C HIS A 371 -9.71 -22.48 -0.16
N ALA A 372 -10.07 -23.26 -1.19
CA ALA A 372 -10.41 -24.68 -1.07
C ALA A 372 -9.19 -25.63 -1.13
N PHE A 373 -8.21 -25.31 -1.98
CA PHE A 373 -7.08 -26.19 -2.31
C PHE A 373 -5.71 -25.58 -1.99
N GLU A 374 -5.64 -24.28 -1.71
CA GLU A 374 -4.37 -23.52 -1.60
C GLU A 374 -3.57 -23.46 -2.91
N GLU A 375 -4.25 -23.64 -4.04
CA GLU A 375 -3.72 -23.52 -5.40
C GLU A 375 -4.63 -22.61 -6.23
N ASP A 376 -4.13 -22.09 -7.35
CA ASP A 376 -4.88 -21.22 -8.27
C ASP A 376 -5.96 -21.98 -9.05
N LYS A 377 -5.94 -23.31 -9.00
CA LYS A 377 -6.84 -24.19 -9.77
C LYS A 377 -7.38 -25.34 -8.91
N PRO A 378 -8.55 -25.87 -9.28
CA PRO A 378 -9.07 -27.07 -8.64
C PRO A 378 -8.27 -28.31 -9.03
N ILE A 379 -8.21 -29.26 -8.10
CA ILE A 379 -7.75 -30.63 -8.37
C ILE A 379 -8.70 -31.27 -9.39
N GLU A 380 -8.18 -32.10 -10.31
CA GLU A 380 -8.90 -32.65 -11.47
C GLU A 380 -10.28 -33.26 -11.11
N ASP A 381 -10.33 -34.10 -10.07
CA ASP A 381 -11.57 -34.74 -9.62
C ASP A 381 -12.61 -33.78 -9.02
N TYR A 382 -12.19 -32.55 -8.66
CA TYR A 382 -13.03 -31.53 -8.05
C TYR A 382 -13.47 -30.43 -9.03
N VAL A 383 -13.03 -30.47 -10.30
CA VAL A 383 -13.33 -29.43 -11.30
C VAL A 383 -14.83 -29.21 -11.47
N GLU A 384 -15.60 -30.27 -11.65
CA GLU A 384 -17.05 -30.18 -11.88
C GLU A 384 -17.78 -29.63 -10.64
N LEU A 385 -17.40 -30.07 -9.44
CA LEU A 385 -18.00 -29.61 -8.19
C LEU A 385 -17.64 -28.15 -7.91
N SER A 386 -16.40 -27.74 -8.22
CA SER A 386 -15.95 -26.36 -8.11
C SER A 386 -16.80 -25.45 -9.00
N ASN A 387 -17.04 -25.85 -10.25
CA ASN A 387 -17.92 -25.09 -11.15
C ASN A 387 -19.36 -24.94 -10.63
N GLN A 388 -19.91 -25.96 -9.96
CA GLN A 388 -21.22 -25.84 -9.31
C GLN A 388 -21.20 -24.82 -8.15
N VAL A 389 -20.11 -24.78 -7.37
CA VAL A 389 -19.92 -23.75 -6.32
C VAL A 389 -19.86 -22.35 -6.94
N ILE A 390 -19.10 -22.17 -8.03
CA ILE A 390 -18.97 -20.87 -8.71
C ILE A 390 -20.34 -20.38 -9.21
N GLN A 391 -21.13 -21.26 -9.81
CA GLN A 391 -22.49 -20.95 -10.25
C GLN A 391 -23.37 -20.52 -9.08
N TYR A 392 -23.28 -21.21 -7.94
CA TYR A 392 -24.05 -20.88 -6.74
C TYR A 392 -23.65 -19.54 -6.11
N ALA A 393 -22.35 -19.25 -6.05
CA ALA A 393 -21.82 -18.01 -5.47
C ALA A 393 -22.05 -16.77 -6.36
N GLU A 394 -22.43 -16.97 -7.62
CA GLU A 394 -22.70 -15.93 -8.62
C GLU A 394 -21.61 -14.84 -8.69
N GLY A 395 -20.33 -15.22 -8.52
CA GLY A 395 -19.21 -14.29 -8.58
C GLY A 395 -19.09 -13.32 -7.39
N LEU A 396 -19.75 -13.61 -6.25
CA LEU A 396 -19.58 -12.86 -5.00
C LEU A 396 -18.32 -13.33 -4.24
N PRO A 397 -17.29 -12.48 -4.06
CA PRO A 397 -16.06 -12.86 -3.36
C PRO A 397 -16.29 -13.45 -1.97
N LEU A 398 -17.16 -12.83 -1.17
CA LEU A 398 -17.42 -13.31 0.20
C LEU A 398 -18.00 -14.73 0.22
N ALA A 399 -18.95 -15.03 -0.68
CA ALA A 399 -19.54 -16.36 -0.79
C ALA A 399 -18.49 -17.40 -1.21
N LEU A 400 -17.65 -17.07 -2.19
CA LEU A 400 -16.57 -17.93 -2.67
C LEU A 400 -15.55 -18.24 -1.56
N THR A 401 -15.14 -17.22 -0.79
CA THR A 401 -14.21 -17.39 0.34
C THR A 401 -14.78 -18.29 1.43
N ILE A 402 -16.03 -18.09 1.83
CA ILE A 402 -16.69 -18.91 2.85
C ILE A 402 -16.80 -20.35 2.36
N LEU A 403 -17.38 -20.56 1.16
CA LEU A 403 -17.58 -21.90 0.61
C LEU A 403 -16.26 -22.64 0.38
N GLY A 404 -15.23 -21.95 -0.14
CA GLY A 404 -13.92 -22.56 -0.33
C GLY A 404 -13.29 -22.98 1.00
N SER A 405 -13.37 -22.12 2.01
CA SER A 405 -12.80 -22.41 3.33
C SER A 405 -13.56 -23.53 4.05
N ASP A 406 -14.88 -23.58 3.93
CA ASP A 406 -15.73 -24.63 4.50
C ASP A 406 -15.43 -26.00 3.86
N LEU A 407 -15.25 -26.03 2.54
CA LEU A 407 -15.05 -27.25 1.76
C LEU A 407 -13.60 -27.75 1.76
N ARG A 408 -12.68 -26.95 2.28
CA ARG A 408 -11.25 -27.27 2.31
C ARG A 408 -10.96 -28.58 3.03
N GLY A 409 -10.18 -29.45 2.38
CA GLY A 409 -9.77 -30.76 2.93
C GLY A 409 -10.88 -31.80 3.04
N GLN A 410 -12.10 -31.48 2.57
CA GLN A 410 -13.20 -32.44 2.55
C GLN A 410 -13.15 -33.36 1.33
N SER A 411 -13.73 -34.55 1.46
CA SER A 411 -13.88 -35.51 0.35
C SER A 411 -14.96 -35.10 -0.65
N ILE A 412 -14.87 -35.62 -1.88
CA ILE A 412 -15.86 -35.45 -2.97
C ILE A 412 -17.30 -35.72 -2.49
N ASN A 413 -17.51 -36.76 -1.68
CA ASN A 413 -18.83 -37.12 -1.18
C ASN A 413 -19.40 -36.06 -0.21
N GLN A 414 -18.54 -35.45 0.60
CA GLN A 414 -18.92 -34.37 1.50
C GLN A 414 -19.24 -33.09 0.72
N TRP A 415 -18.45 -32.75 -0.30
CA TRP A 415 -18.74 -31.64 -1.20
C TRP A 415 -20.12 -31.77 -1.85
N ARG A 416 -20.45 -32.95 -2.40
CA ARG A 416 -21.77 -33.23 -2.98
C ARG A 416 -22.89 -33.01 -1.97
N SER A 417 -22.74 -33.54 -0.76
CA SER A 417 -23.73 -33.37 0.32
C SER A 417 -23.94 -31.91 0.71
N VAL A 418 -22.86 -31.12 0.80
CA VAL A 418 -22.90 -29.69 1.10
C VAL A 418 -23.57 -28.90 -0.02
N LEU A 419 -23.21 -29.17 -1.28
CA LEU A 419 -23.84 -28.56 -2.45
C LEU A 419 -25.33 -28.88 -2.55
N ASP A 420 -25.74 -30.10 -2.24
CA ASP A 420 -27.15 -30.51 -2.22
C ASP A 420 -27.95 -29.78 -1.14
N LYS A 421 -27.33 -29.46 0.02
CA LYS A 421 -27.95 -28.59 1.03
C LYS A 421 -28.13 -27.18 0.52
N TYR A 422 -27.14 -26.61 -0.16
CA TYR A 422 -27.22 -25.26 -0.71
C TYR A 422 -28.24 -25.11 -1.83
N LYS A 423 -28.43 -26.14 -2.67
CA LYS A 423 -29.53 -26.19 -3.66
C LYS A 423 -30.92 -26.14 -3.01
N ARG A 424 -31.05 -26.54 -1.74
CA ARG A 424 -32.32 -26.55 -0.99
C ARG A 424 -32.58 -25.27 -0.20
N ILE A 425 -31.57 -24.43 0.02
CA ILE A 425 -31.72 -23.16 0.75
C ILE A 425 -31.93 -22.05 -0.28
N PRO A 426 -33.06 -21.31 -0.24
CA PRO A 426 -33.25 -20.15 -1.10
C PRO A 426 -32.11 -19.14 -0.91
N SER A 427 -31.55 -18.63 -2.00
CA SER A 427 -30.41 -17.70 -2.10
C SER A 427 -30.56 -16.36 -1.36
N LYS A 428 -31.60 -16.19 -0.53
CA LYS A 428 -31.87 -14.99 0.28
C LYS A 428 -31.13 -14.96 1.62
N ASN A 429 -30.60 -16.07 2.12
CA ASN A 429 -29.97 -16.14 3.44
C ASN A 429 -28.45 -15.93 3.46
N ILE A 430 -27.83 -15.66 2.30
CA ILE A 430 -26.37 -15.42 2.16
C ILE A 430 -26.10 -13.99 1.62
N ARG A 431 -27.13 -13.13 1.50
CA ARG A 431 -27.03 -11.79 0.88
C ARG A 431 -26.84 -10.65 1.87
#